data_AF-A0A6H9SXS8-F1
#
_entry.id   AF-A0A6H9SXS8-F1
#
_cell.length_a   1.000
_cell.length_b   1.000
_cell.length_c   1.000
_cell.angle_alpha   90.00
_cell.angle_beta   90.00
_cell.angle_gamma   90.00
#
_symmetry.space_group_name_H-M   'P 1'
#
loop_
_entity.id
_entity.type
_entity.pdbx_description
1 polymer ?
#
loop_
_entity_poly.entity_id
_entity_poly.type
_entity_poly.pdbx_seq_one_letter_code
_entity_poly.pdbx_strand_id
1 'polypeptide(L)'
;MPLPATHVRAISLENHLALAAIRSGKGTHETLIALLRVLYLGYFLVEPDVSDSDLALFLGAETVLQDSIDSAADGREWHVPTNRLPEIEQLLLRMDALVATVPKYRYLQAWDRLGRFATSANCSPLPGSRLNGGR
;
A
#
# COMPACT_ATOMS: atom_id res chain seq x y z
N MET A 1 -19.86 12.80 5.06
CA MET A 1 -20.16 11.47 5.66
C MET A 1 -18.97 10.54 5.45
N PRO A 2 -18.53 9.83 6.50
CA PRO A 2 -17.49 8.79 6.39
C PRO A 2 -18.03 7.54 5.67
N LEU A 3 -17.15 6.56 5.45
CA LEU A 3 -17.55 5.27 4.90
C LEU A 3 -18.42 4.48 5.90
N PRO A 4 -19.34 3.63 5.43
CA PRO A 4 -20.06 2.71 6.31
C PRO A 4 -19.10 1.76 7.03
N ALA A 5 -19.32 1.50 8.32
CA ALA A 5 -18.45 0.65 9.13
C ALA A 5 -18.29 -0.78 8.57
N THR A 6 -19.33 -1.32 7.93
CA THR A 6 -19.27 -2.62 7.23
C THR A 6 -18.29 -2.61 6.06
N HIS A 7 -18.22 -1.50 5.33
CA HIS A 7 -17.29 -1.32 4.22
C HIS A 7 -15.85 -1.16 4.72
N VAL A 8 -15.64 -0.38 5.79
CA VAL A 8 -14.34 -0.23 6.45
C VAL A 8 -13.79 -1.59 6.88
N ARG A 9 -14.61 -2.40 7.57
CA ARG A 9 -14.19 -3.74 8.03
C ARG A 9 -13.85 -4.68 6.88
N ALA A 10 -14.57 -4.61 5.77
CA ALA A 10 -14.29 -5.43 4.59
C ALA A 10 -12.93 -5.08 3.97
N ILE A 11 -12.63 -3.78 3.84
CA ILE A 11 -11.33 -3.29 3.34
C ILE A 11 -10.20 -3.76 4.25
N SER A 12 -10.32 -3.54 5.57
CA SER A 12 -9.32 -3.98 6.53
C SER A 12 -9.09 -5.49 6.45
N LEU A 13 -10.16 -6.29 6.38
CA LEU A 13 -10.05 -7.74 6.29
C LEU A 13 -9.31 -8.19 5.03
N GLU A 14 -9.64 -7.62 3.87
CA GLU A 14 -8.96 -7.94 2.60
C GLU A 14 -7.46 -7.65 2.70
N ASN A 15 -7.10 -6.49 3.23
CA ASN A 15 -5.71 -6.07 3.35
C ASN A 15 -4.90 -6.96 4.31
N HIS A 16 -5.47 -7.29 5.48
CA HIS A 16 -4.82 -8.18 6.45
C HIS A 16 -4.72 -9.63 5.97
N LEU A 17 -5.67 -10.10 5.15
CA LEU A 17 -5.59 -11.42 4.50
C LEU A 17 -4.46 -11.48 3.47
N ALA A 18 -4.22 -10.41 2.71
CA ALA A 18 -3.10 -10.34 1.77
C ALA A 18 -1.75 -10.48 2.49
N LEU A 19 -1.56 -9.77 3.61
CA LEU A 19 -0.36 -9.92 4.45
C LEU A 19 -0.25 -11.32 5.06
N ALA A 20 -1.35 -11.89 5.55
CA ALA A 20 -1.35 -13.24 6.12
C ALA A 20 -0.96 -14.32 5.08
N ALA A 21 -1.38 -14.16 3.82
CA ALA A 21 -0.99 -15.04 2.73
C ALA A 21 0.51 -14.98 2.48
N ILE A 22 1.09 -13.79 2.34
CA ILE A 22 2.54 -13.57 2.18
C ILE A 22 3.33 -14.16 3.36
N ARG A 23 2.87 -13.91 4.59
CA ARG A 23 3.54 -14.41 5.81
C ARG A 23 3.52 -15.94 5.90
N SER A 24 2.52 -16.60 5.33
CA SER A 24 2.39 -18.06 5.34
C SER A 24 3.04 -18.75 4.13
N GLY A 25 3.82 -18.02 3.33
CA GLY A 25 4.44 -18.55 2.10
C GLY A 25 3.44 -18.80 0.97
N LYS A 26 2.21 -18.28 1.10
CA LYS A 26 1.14 -18.38 0.10
C LYS A 26 0.94 -17.07 -0.64
N GLY A 27 1.99 -16.24 -0.69
CA GLY A 27 1.99 -14.98 -1.43
C GLY A 27 1.81 -15.24 -2.93
N THR A 28 1.04 -14.37 -3.55
CA THR A 28 0.83 -14.34 -5.01
C THR A 28 1.01 -12.92 -5.52
N HIS A 29 1.08 -12.74 -6.85
CA HIS A 29 1.10 -11.40 -7.42
C HIS A 29 -0.14 -10.59 -6.99
N GLU A 30 -1.30 -11.23 -6.83
CA GLU A 30 -2.53 -10.57 -6.39
C GLU A 30 -2.44 -10.06 -4.95
N THR A 31 -1.83 -10.84 -4.05
CA THR A 31 -1.60 -10.38 -2.67
C THR A 31 -0.65 -9.18 -2.64
N LEU A 32 0.33 -9.13 -3.54
CA LEU A 32 1.23 -7.99 -3.64
C LEU A 32 0.53 -6.76 -4.24
N ILE A 33 -0.27 -6.95 -5.31
CA ILE A 33 -1.09 -5.88 -5.89
C ILE A 33 -2.03 -5.29 -4.84
N ALA A 34 -2.63 -6.13 -3.99
CA ALA A 34 -3.47 -5.65 -2.88
C ALA A 34 -2.69 -4.78 -1.89
N LEU A 35 -1.43 -5.12 -1.56
CA LEU A 35 -0.59 -4.31 -0.67
C LEU A 35 -0.10 -3.01 -1.35
N LEU A 36 0.27 -3.04 -2.63
CA LEU A 36 0.60 -1.83 -3.40
C LEU A 36 -0.60 -0.88 -3.49
N ARG A 37 -1.79 -1.42 -3.67
CA ARG A 37 -3.05 -0.67 -3.63
C ARG A 37 -3.23 0.02 -2.28
N VAL A 38 -2.98 -0.67 -1.16
CA VAL A 38 -3.03 -0.07 0.17
C VAL A 38 -2.02 1.06 0.32
N LEU A 39 -0.78 0.83 -0.09
CA LEU A 39 0.31 1.83 -0.04
C LEU A 39 -0.09 3.13 -0.74
N TYR A 40 -0.42 3.05 -2.04
CA TYR A 40 -0.66 4.25 -2.83
C TYR A 40 -2.01 4.89 -2.54
N LEU A 41 -3.04 4.10 -2.22
CA LEU A 41 -4.33 4.65 -1.78
C LEU A 41 -4.17 5.38 -0.44
N GLY A 42 -3.39 4.83 0.50
CA GLY A 42 -3.07 5.46 1.77
C GLY A 42 -2.38 6.81 1.59
N TYR A 43 -1.39 6.88 0.70
CA TYR A 43 -0.73 8.13 0.35
C TYR A 43 -1.71 9.16 -0.26
N PHE A 44 -2.50 8.77 -1.26
CA PHE A 44 -3.45 9.68 -1.91
C PHE A 44 -4.58 10.17 -0.99
N LEU A 45 -4.86 9.46 0.11
CA LEU A 45 -5.82 9.88 1.13
C LEU A 45 -5.30 11.01 2.02
N VAL A 46 -3.99 11.08 2.25
CA VAL A 46 -3.37 12.09 3.13
C VAL A 46 -2.77 13.27 2.37
N GLU A 47 -2.48 13.13 1.08
CA GLU A 47 -2.01 14.23 0.24
C GLU A 47 -3.10 15.33 0.06
N PRO A 48 -2.74 16.64 0.09
CA PRO A 48 -1.40 17.22 0.16
C PRO A 48 -0.79 17.32 1.57
N ASP A 49 -1.57 17.05 2.60
CA ASP A 49 -1.20 17.27 4.01
C ASP A 49 -0.46 16.07 4.65
N VAL A 50 0.34 15.35 3.84
CA VAL A 50 1.10 14.18 4.31
C VAL A 50 2.16 14.63 5.33
N SER A 51 2.19 13.98 6.49
CA SER A 51 3.23 14.23 7.48
C SER A 51 4.54 13.53 7.11
N ASP A 52 5.66 14.01 7.62
CA ASP A 52 6.97 13.37 7.41
C ASP A 52 6.98 11.91 7.90
N SER A 53 6.25 11.61 8.99
CA SER A 53 6.14 10.25 9.52
C SER A 53 5.33 9.33 8.60
N ASP A 54 4.22 9.82 8.04
CA ASP A 54 3.43 9.06 7.08
C ASP A 54 4.21 8.84 5.79
N LEU A 55 4.90 9.87 5.30
CA LEU A 55 5.74 9.76 4.11
C LEU A 55 6.88 8.74 4.31
N ALA A 56 7.57 8.77 5.44
CA ALA A 56 8.61 7.79 5.77
C ALA A 56 8.05 6.36 5.83
N LEU A 57 6.86 6.18 6.40
CA LEU A 57 6.16 4.89 6.43
C LEU A 57 5.85 4.39 5.01
N PHE A 58 5.30 5.25 4.14
CA PHE A 58 4.99 4.87 2.76
C PHE A 58 6.26 4.52 1.97
N LEU A 59 7.35 5.29 2.10
CA LEU A 59 8.62 5.00 1.42
C LEU A 59 9.27 3.70 1.92
N GLY A 60 9.19 3.41 3.23
CA GLY A 60 9.66 2.15 3.80
C GLY A 60 8.89 0.96 3.23
N ALA A 61 7.55 1.03 3.29
CA ALA A 61 6.69 -0.02 2.73
C ALA A 61 6.88 -0.19 1.22
N GLU A 62 7.04 0.90 0.45
CA GLU A 62 7.35 0.83 -0.99
C GLU A 62 8.64 0.05 -1.24
N THR A 63 9.69 0.33 -0.46
CA THR A 63 10.96 -0.38 -0.57
C THR A 63 10.78 -1.88 -0.29
N VAL A 64 10.05 -2.25 0.76
CA VAL A 64 9.80 -3.66 1.10
C VAL A 64 9.00 -4.38 0.02
N LEU A 65 7.98 -3.73 -0.55
CA LEU A 65 7.19 -4.32 -1.62
C LEU A 65 8.02 -4.44 -2.91
N GLN A 66 8.88 -3.46 -3.22
CA GLN A 66 9.79 -3.55 -4.36
C GLN A 66 10.81 -4.69 -4.21
N ASP A 67 11.44 -4.82 -3.03
CA ASP A 67 12.37 -5.93 -2.73
C ASP A 67 11.69 -7.31 -2.98
N SER A 68 10.39 -7.41 -2.67
CA SER A 68 9.57 -8.60 -2.93
C SER A 68 9.31 -8.83 -4.43
N ILE A 69 9.03 -7.77 -5.19
CA ILE A 69 8.87 -7.81 -6.66
C ILE A 69 10.15 -8.31 -7.31
N ASP A 70 11.28 -7.70 -6.96
CA ASP A 70 12.58 -8.03 -7.56
C ASP A 70 12.95 -9.49 -7.24
N SER A 71 12.71 -9.93 -5.99
CA SER A 71 12.91 -11.31 -5.60
C SER A 71 12.06 -12.30 -6.40
N ALA A 72 10.79 -11.97 -6.64
CA ALA A 72 9.89 -12.79 -7.44
C ALA A 72 10.26 -12.80 -8.92
N ALA A 73 10.78 -11.68 -9.45
CA ALA A 73 11.34 -11.60 -10.81
C ALA A 73 12.54 -12.55 -11.01
N ASP A 74 13.33 -12.78 -9.95
CA ASP A 74 14.41 -13.77 -9.92
C ASP A 74 13.92 -15.23 -9.74
N GLY A 75 12.60 -15.46 -9.78
CA GLY A 75 11.98 -16.79 -9.65
C GLY A 75 11.82 -17.28 -8.22
N ARG A 76 12.00 -16.42 -7.21
CA ARG A 76 11.70 -16.74 -5.81
C ARG A 76 10.20 -16.58 -5.53
N GLU A 77 9.75 -17.13 -4.41
CA GLU A 77 8.37 -16.97 -3.96
C GLU A 77 8.08 -15.52 -3.53
N TRP A 78 6.82 -15.09 -3.67
CA TRP A 78 6.34 -13.81 -3.15
C TRP A 78 6.38 -13.81 -1.63
N HIS A 79 7.40 -13.16 -1.07
CA HIS A 79 7.63 -13.12 0.36
C HIS A 79 8.09 -11.72 0.81
N VAL A 80 7.75 -11.39 2.06
CA VAL A 80 8.30 -10.22 2.77
C VAL A 80 9.14 -10.75 3.94
N PRO A 81 10.43 -10.41 4.02
CA PRO A 81 11.30 -10.86 5.10
C PRO A 81 10.72 -10.56 6.49
N THR A 82 10.86 -11.49 7.43
CA THR A 82 10.28 -11.37 8.78
C THR A 82 10.70 -10.09 9.51
N ASN A 83 11.93 -9.63 9.31
CA ASN A 83 12.45 -8.38 9.90
C ASN A 83 11.85 -7.10 9.27
N ARG A 84 11.22 -7.22 8.10
CA ARG A 84 10.58 -6.13 7.34
C ARG A 84 9.06 -6.14 7.47
N LEU A 85 8.46 -7.25 7.93
CA LEU A 85 7.01 -7.36 8.17
C LEU A 85 6.42 -6.20 9.00
N PRO A 86 7.09 -5.68 10.05
CA PRO A 86 6.55 -4.56 10.82
C PRO A 86 6.30 -3.28 10.01
N GLU A 87 7.01 -3.08 8.89
CA GLU A 87 6.79 -1.93 7.99
C GLU A 87 5.43 -2.05 7.28
N ILE A 88 5.08 -3.26 6.83
CA ILE A 88 3.78 -3.53 6.19
C ILE A 88 2.65 -3.54 7.22
N GLU A 89 2.88 -4.09 8.41
CA GLU A 89 1.88 -4.07 9.49
C GLU A 89 1.51 -2.63 9.90
N GLN A 90 2.50 -1.75 10.02
CA GLN A 90 2.26 -0.32 10.30
C GLN A 90 1.51 0.38 9.16
N LEU A 91 1.82 0.04 7.90
CA LEU A 91 1.07 0.55 6.75
C LEU A 91 -0.42 0.14 6.84
N LEU A 92 -0.71 -1.13 7.15
CA LEU A 92 -2.09 -1.61 7.27
C LEU A 92 -2.84 -0.92 8.41
N LEU A 93 -2.20 -0.76 9.58
CA LEU A 93 -2.78 -0.03 10.70
C LEU A 93 -3.06 1.43 10.36
N ARG A 94 -2.14 2.09 9.63
CA ARG A 94 -2.35 3.46 9.16
C ARG A 94 -3.54 3.53 8.21
N MET A 95 -3.64 2.58 7.27
CA MET A 95 -4.77 2.50 6.34
C MET A 95 -6.10 2.30 7.07
N ASP A 96 -6.16 1.40 8.06
CA ASP A 96 -7.36 1.15 8.87
C ASP A 96 -7.85 2.44 9.56
N ALA A 97 -6.92 3.21 10.13
CA ALA A 97 -7.24 4.51 10.73
C ALA A 97 -7.73 5.53 9.69
N LEU A 98 -7.12 5.57 8.49
CA LEU A 98 -7.54 6.46 7.42
C LEU A 98 -8.95 6.11 6.94
N VAL A 99 -9.22 4.87 6.54
CA VAL A 99 -10.54 4.50 5.99
C VAL A 99 -11.68 4.64 6.99
N ALA A 100 -11.40 4.53 8.29
CA ALA A 100 -12.38 4.76 9.35
C ALA A 100 -12.77 6.24 9.53
N THR A 101 -11.89 7.18 9.15
CA THR A 101 -12.03 8.61 9.48
C THR A 101 -12.26 9.49 8.27
N VAL A 102 -11.74 9.12 7.10
CA VAL A 102 -11.81 9.98 5.90
C VAL A 102 -13.24 10.11 5.38
N PRO A 103 -13.63 11.30 4.88
CA PRO A 103 -14.87 11.46 4.16
C PRO A 103 -14.94 10.56 2.91
N LYS A 104 -16.13 10.01 2.62
CA LYS A 104 -16.36 9.14 1.45
C LYS A 104 -15.85 9.76 0.13
N TYR A 105 -16.03 11.07 -0.07
CA TYR A 105 -15.60 11.73 -1.30
C TYR A 105 -14.07 11.74 -1.47
N ARG A 106 -13.30 11.87 -0.38
CA ARG A 106 -11.82 11.79 -0.40
C ARG A 106 -11.37 10.38 -0.76
N TYR A 107 -12.04 9.37 -0.22
CA TYR A 107 -11.79 7.98 -0.59
C TYR A 107 -12.03 7.73 -2.08
N LEU A 108 -13.15 8.20 -2.63
CA LEU A 108 -13.43 8.07 -4.07
C LEU A 108 -12.41 8.81 -4.94
N GLN A 109 -12.00 10.02 -4.53
CA GLN A 109 -10.96 10.79 -5.22
C GLN A 109 -9.61 10.06 -5.21
N ALA A 110 -9.21 9.49 -4.07
CA ALA A 110 -7.97 8.73 -3.95
C ALA A 110 -7.99 7.47 -4.83
N TRP A 111 -9.12 6.79 -4.95
CA TRP A 111 -9.31 5.66 -5.88
C TRP A 111 -9.18 6.06 -7.34
N ASP A 112 -9.78 7.17 -7.74
CA ASP A 112 -9.68 7.71 -9.09
C ASP A 112 -8.22 8.09 -9.43
N ARG A 113 -7.49 8.68 -8.47
CA ARG A 113 -6.04 8.93 -8.62
C ARG A 113 -5.24 7.65 -8.74
N LEU A 114 -5.55 6.63 -7.94
CA LEU A 114 -4.91 5.31 -8.04
C LEU A 114 -5.14 4.68 -9.41
N GLY A 115 -6.36 4.74 -9.96
CA GLY A 115 -6.67 4.22 -11.29
C GLY A 115 -5.89 4.92 -12.40
N ARG A 116 -5.74 6.24 -12.33
CA ARG A 116 -4.86 6.99 -13.26
C ARG A 116 -3.39 6.61 -13.10
N PHE A 117 -2.91 6.46 -11.87
CA PHE A 117 -1.54 6.05 -11.62
C PHE A 117 -1.24 4.66 -12.20
N ALA A 118 -2.12 3.68 -11.97
CA ALA A 118 -1.97 2.31 -12.45
C ALA A 118 -1.92 2.19 -13.99
N THR A 119 -2.42 3.19 -14.72
CA THR A 119 -2.38 3.26 -16.19
C THR A 119 -1.30 4.20 -16.73
N SER A 120 -0.55 4.87 -15.84
CA SER A 120 0.50 5.82 -16.21
C SER A 120 1.87 5.15 -16.38
N ALA A 121 2.79 5.82 -17.07
CA ALA A 121 4.19 5.40 -17.18
C ALA A 121 5.07 5.91 -16.01
N ASN A 122 4.46 6.42 -14.94
CA ASN A 122 5.18 6.96 -13.78
C ASN A 122 5.69 5.82 -12.89
N CYS A 123 6.89 5.95 -12.34
CA CYS A 123 7.49 4.93 -11.48
C CYS A 123 6.85 4.92 -10.08
N SER A 124 6.82 6.06 -9.37
CA SER A 124 6.16 6.19 -8.07
C SER A 124 5.57 7.58 -7.86
N PRO A 125 4.37 7.71 -7.27
CA PRO A 125 3.79 8.99 -6.88
C PRO A 125 4.40 9.55 -5.59
N LEU A 126 5.20 8.76 -4.84
CA LEU A 126 5.76 9.20 -3.56
C LEU A 126 6.93 10.18 -3.79
N PRO A 127 6.89 11.38 -3.20
CA PRO A 127 8.04 12.27 -3.16
C PRO A 127 9.24 11.59 -2.49
N GLY A 128 10.41 11.62 -3.13
CA GLY A 128 11.62 10.97 -2.60
C GLY A 128 11.67 9.45 -2.82
N SER A 129 10.74 8.87 -3.58
CA SER A 129 10.83 7.45 -3.97
C SER A 129 12.13 7.15 -4.70
N ARG A 130 12.77 6.05 -4.32
CA ARG A 130 13.95 5.52 -5.00
C ARG A 130 13.64 5.01 -6.40
N LEU A 131 12.38 4.64 -6.65
CA LEU A 131 11.92 4.15 -7.95
C LEU A 131 11.94 5.25 -9.03
N ASN A 132 11.92 6.52 -8.62
CA ASN A 132 11.95 7.67 -9.53
C ASN A 132 13.38 8.04 -9.98
N GLY A 133 14.43 7.49 -9.37
CA GLY A 133 15.84 7.84 -9.65
C GLY A 133 16.56 6.93 -10.66
N GLY A 134 15.89 5.90 -11.18
CA GLY A 134 16.45 4.95 -12.14
C GLY A 134 16.02 5.22 -13.57
N ARG A 135 16.67 6.16 -14.25
CA ARG A 135 16.69 6.23 -15.72
C ARG A 135 18.10 6.53 -16.21
#